data_AF-A0A379UR72-F1
#
_entry.id   AF-A0A379UR72-F1
#
_cell.length_a   1.000
_cell.length_b   1.000
_cell.length_c   1.000
_cell.angle_alpha   90.00
_cell.angle_beta   90.00
_cell.angle_gamma   90.00
#
_symmetry.space_group_name_H-M   'P 1'
#
loop_
_entity.id
_entity.type
_entity.pdbx_description
1 polymer ?
#
loop_
_entity_poly.entity_id
_entity_poly.type
_entity_poly.pdbx_seq_one_letter_code
_entity_poly.pdbx_strand_id
1 'polypeptide(L)'
;MIYIGLPQWSHPKWARLGITSLEEYARHFNCVEGNTTLYALPKAEIVDRWYAQTTDDFRFCFKFPATISHQAALRHCDDLVQAFFTRLAPLETRIGQYWLQLPAAFGPRDLPALWQFLDALPATFTYGVEVRHPCFFDKGEDEQRLNRGLHARGVNRVILDSRPVHAAHPHSEAVRDAQRKNPKSRYMRS
;
A
#
# COMPACT_ATOMS: atom_id res chain seq x y z
N MET A 1 -17.18 -8.62 6.42
CA MET A 1 -17.10 -8.71 4.95
C MET A 1 -15.65 -8.87 4.56
N ILE A 2 -15.33 -9.69 3.55
CA ILE A 2 -13.94 -9.94 3.09
C ILE A 2 -13.77 -9.32 1.70
N TYR A 3 -12.66 -8.60 1.50
CA TYR A 3 -12.29 -8.03 0.21
C TYR A 3 -11.10 -8.80 -0.37
N ILE A 4 -11.23 -9.24 -1.62
CA ILE A 4 -10.22 -10.01 -2.35
C ILE A 4 -9.94 -9.29 -3.66
N GLY A 5 -8.66 -9.04 -3.92
CA GLY A 5 -8.19 -8.28 -5.07
C GLY A 5 -6.72 -8.52 -5.35
N LEU A 6 -6.22 -7.83 -6.37
CA LEU A 6 -4.88 -7.95 -6.92
C LEU A 6 -4.12 -6.61 -6.80
N PRO A 7 -2.77 -6.61 -6.91
CA PRO A 7 -1.94 -5.40 -6.92
C PRO A 7 -2.04 -4.55 -8.19
N GLN A 8 -2.90 -4.96 -9.13
CA GLN A 8 -3.18 -4.30 -10.41
C GLN A 8 -4.51 -4.81 -10.97
N TRP A 9 -5.20 -4.00 -11.76
CA TRP A 9 -6.43 -4.38 -12.47
C TRP A 9 -6.24 -4.59 -13.98
N SER A 10 -4.99 -4.52 -14.48
CA SER A 10 -4.68 -4.70 -15.90
C SER A 10 -3.40 -5.50 -16.10
N HIS A 11 -3.42 -6.42 -17.07
CA HIS A 11 -2.26 -7.16 -17.53
C HIS A 11 -2.49 -7.67 -18.96
N PRO A 12 -1.51 -7.60 -19.88
CA PRO A 12 -1.72 -7.98 -21.29
C PRO A 12 -2.26 -9.40 -21.49
N LYS A 13 -1.81 -10.35 -20.66
CA LYS A 13 -2.27 -11.76 -20.71
C LYS A 13 -3.70 -11.96 -20.19
N TRP A 14 -4.35 -10.96 -19.61
CA TRP A 14 -5.74 -11.05 -19.13
C TRP A 14 -6.75 -10.64 -20.20
N ALA A 15 -6.32 -9.99 -21.28
CA ALA A 15 -7.19 -9.67 -22.40
C ALA A 15 -7.87 -10.92 -23.00
N ARG A 16 -7.14 -12.06 -23.03
CA ARG A 16 -7.69 -13.36 -23.46
C ARG A 16 -8.78 -13.91 -22.52
N LEU A 17 -8.88 -13.39 -21.31
CA LEU A 17 -9.88 -13.72 -20.30
C LEU A 17 -11.02 -12.68 -20.28
N GLY A 18 -11.00 -11.69 -21.19
CA GLY A 18 -11.98 -10.60 -21.24
C GLY A 18 -11.70 -9.42 -20.30
N ILE A 19 -10.68 -9.51 -19.44
CA ILE A 19 -10.36 -8.44 -18.47
C ILE A 19 -9.41 -7.43 -19.12
N THR A 20 -9.99 -6.35 -19.67
CA THR A 20 -9.26 -5.28 -20.37
C THR A 20 -9.42 -3.91 -19.72
N SER A 21 -10.33 -3.78 -18.75
CA SER A 21 -10.65 -2.53 -18.06
C SER A 21 -10.83 -2.77 -16.55
N LEU A 22 -10.85 -1.68 -15.78
CA LEU A 22 -11.20 -1.74 -14.36
C LEU A 22 -12.64 -2.21 -14.14
N GLU A 23 -13.56 -1.85 -15.05
CA GLU A 23 -14.96 -2.27 -14.98
C GLU A 23 -15.08 -3.79 -15.09
N GLU A 24 -14.40 -4.41 -16.06
CA GLU A 24 -14.40 -5.87 -16.21
C GLU A 24 -13.68 -6.54 -15.02
N TYR A 25 -12.59 -5.95 -14.52
CA TYR A 25 -11.93 -6.45 -13.31
C TYR A 25 -12.87 -6.44 -12.09
N ALA A 26 -13.66 -5.37 -11.93
CA ALA A 26 -14.58 -5.18 -10.80
C ALA A 26 -15.77 -6.17 -10.81
N ARG A 27 -15.98 -6.91 -11.91
CA ARG A 27 -16.95 -8.01 -11.97
C ARG A 27 -16.44 -9.30 -11.31
N HIS A 28 -15.12 -9.43 -11.14
CA HIS A 28 -14.48 -10.62 -10.59
C HIS A 28 -13.92 -10.40 -9.18
N PHE A 29 -13.51 -9.18 -8.88
CA PHE A 29 -12.91 -8.80 -7.60
C PHE A 29 -13.61 -7.58 -7.03
N ASN A 30 -13.71 -7.51 -5.70
CA ASN A 30 -14.38 -6.40 -5.00
C ASN A 30 -13.40 -5.36 -4.44
N CYS A 31 -12.08 -5.55 -4.63
CA CYS A 31 -11.11 -4.52 -4.32
C CYS A 31 -9.89 -4.56 -5.25
N VAL A 32 -9.09 -3.50 -5.18
CA VAL A 32 -7.79 -3.46 -5.85
C VAL A 32 -6.79 -2.61 -5.09
N GLU A 33 -5.52 -3.05 -5.08
CA GLU A 33 -4.41 -2.23 -4.62
C GLU A 33 -3.93 -1.33 -5.76
N GLY A 34 -4.03 -0.02 -5.57
CA GLY A 34 -3.68 1.00 -6.54
C GLY A 34 -2.23 1.45 -6.40
N ASN A 35 -1.30 0.66 -6.95
CA ASN A 35 0.13 0.95 -6.92
C ASN A 35 0.56 2.19 -7.73
N THR A 36 -0.26 2.66 -8.66
CA THR A 36 0.04 3.81 -9.52
C THR A 36 0.37 5.07 -8.72
N THR A 37 -0.40 5.29 -7.65
CA THR A 37 -0.24 6.42 -6.71
C THR A 37 1.10 6.46 -5.99
N LEU A 38 1.78 5.32 -5.81
CA LEU A 38 3.13 5.27 -5.25
C LEU A 38 4.13 6.02 -6.13
N TYR A 39 3.96 5.96 -7.45
CA TYR A 39 4.91 6.52 -8.41
C TYR A 39 4.51 7.93 -8.87
N ALA A 40 3.21 8.17 -9.06
CA ALA A 40 2.70 9.46 -9.49
C ALA A 40 1.23 9.64 -9.09
N LEU A 41 0.85 10.88 -8.78
CA LEU A 41 -0.57 11.21 -8.64
C LEU A 41 -1.28 11.06 -10.01
N PRO A 42 -2.40 10.32 -10.08
CA PRO A 42 -3.17 10.21 -11.30
C PRO A 42 -3.76 11.59 -11.67
N LYS A 43 -4.03 11.83 -12.95
CA LYS A 43 -4.81 13.01 -13.38
C LYS A 43 -6.24 12.94 -12.82
N ALA A 44 -6.88 14.09 -12.60
CA ALA A 44 -8.26 14.15 -12.09
C ALA A 44 -9.24 13.33 -12.96
N GLU A 45 -9.17 13.49 -14.28
CA GLU A 45 -9.96 12.73 -15.26
C GLU A 45 -9.84 11.21 -15.13
N ILE A 46 -8.70 10.72 -14.63
CA ILE A 46 -8.47 9.28 -14.41
C ILE A 46 -9.15 8.82 -13.12
N VAL A 47 -9.16 9.65 -12.08
CA VAL A 47 -9.86 9.39 -10.82
C VAL A 47 -11.37 9.33 -11.07
N ASP A 48 -11.91 10.29 -11.82
CA ASP A 48 -13.33 10.32 -12.19
C ASP A 48 -13.72 9.08 -13.00
N ARG A 49 -12.83 8.63 -13.91
CA ARG A 49 -13.03 7.39 -14.66
C ARG A 49 -13.04 6.17 -13.76
N TRP A 50 -12.14 6.07 -12.78
CA TRP A 50 -12.15 4.96 -11.83
C TRP A 50 -13.45 4.91 -11.02
N TYR A 51 -13.98 6.07 -10.64
CA TYR A 51 -15.30 6.16 -10.02
C TYR A 51 -16.39 5.65 -10.97
N ALA A 52 -16.44 6.14 -12.21
CA ALA A 52 -17.45 5.69 -13.17
C ALA A 52 -17.40 4.18 -13.50
N GLN A 53 -16.22 3.56 -13.40
CA GLN A 53 -15.99 2.15 -13.73
C GLN A 53 -16.19 1.17 -12.57
N THR A 54 -16.52 1.66 -11.37
CA THR A 54 -16.69 0.81 -10.18
C THR A 54 -18.03 1.06 -9.51
N THR A 55 -18.45 0.14 -8.63
CA THR A 55 -19.67 0.26 -7.84
C THR A 55 -19.36 0.75 -6.43
N ASP A 56 -20.40 1.12 -5.67
CA ASP A 56 -20.25 1.56 -4.28
C ASP A 56 -19.82 0.45 -3.32
N ASP A 57 -19.86 -0.81 -3.76
CA ASP A 57 -19.35 -1.97 -3.01
C ASP A 57 -17.86 -2.23 -3.27
N PHE A 58 -17.27 -1.61 -4.30
CA PHE A 58 -15.87 -1.78 -4.64
C PHE A 58 -14.96 -0.95 -3.73
N ARG A 59 -13.78 -1.47 -3.38
CA ARG A 59 -12.81 -0.76 -2.52
C ARG A 59 -11.45 -0.59 -3.19
N PHE A 60 -10.93 0.63 -3.16
CA PHE A 60 -9.55 0.93 -3.53
C PHE A 60 -8.65 0.96 -2.30
N CYS A 61 -7.44 0.41 -2.47
CA CYS A 61 -6.36 0.48 -1.50
C CYS A 61 -5.17 1.22 -2.15
N PHE A 62 -5.14 2.56 -2.04
CA PHE A 62 -4.09 3.37 -2.67
C PHE A 62 -2.85 3.50 -1.77
N LYS A 63 -1.68 3.48 -2.39
CA LYS A 63 -0.43 3.75 -1.67
C LYS A 63 -0.17 5.25 -1.59
N PHE A 64 0.36 5.70 -0.46
CA PHE A 64 0.93 7.04 -0.40
C PHE A 64 2.08 7.16 -1.42
N PRO A 65 2.18 8.30 -2.14
CA PRO A 65 3.30 8.59 -3.01
C PRO A 65 4.67 8.37 -2.37
N ALA A 66 5.63 7.88 -3.15
CA ALA A 66 7.02 7.70 -2.71
C ALA A 66 7.69 9.04 -2.36
N THR A 67 7.19 10.16 -2.88
CA THR A 67 7.60 11.50 -2.46
C THR A 67 7.35 11.74 -0.97
N ILE A 68 6.26 11.18 -0.42
CA ILE A 68 5.91 11.26 1.00
C ILE A 68 6.72 10.23 1.82
N SER A 69 6.67 8.95 1.41
CA SER A 69 7.19 7.86 2.23
C SER A 69 8.69 7.59 2.08
N HIS A 70 9.27 7.82 0.89
CA HIS A 70 10.67 7.48 0.61
C HIS A 70 11.56 8.73 0.55
N GLN A 71 11.11 9.81 -0.11
CA GLN A 71 11.93 11.00 -0.34
C GLN A 71 11.87 11.95 0.86
N ALA A 72 10.66 12.33 1.30
CA ALA A 72 10.48 13.16 2.49
C ALA A 72 10.63 12.37 3.80
N ALA A 73 10.61 11.03 3.73
CA ALA A 73 10.66 10.14 4.89
C ALA A 73 9.69 10.58 6.01
N LEU A 74 8.46 10.94 5.60
CA LEU A 74 7.35 11.40 6.45
C LEU A 74 7.56 12.76 7.15
N ARG A 75 8.55 13.56 6.75
CA ARG A 75 8.87 14.85 7.36
C ARG A 75 8.55 16.00 6.41
N HIS A 76 7.96 17.07 6.93
CA HIS A 76 7.64 18.30 6.16
C HIS A 76 6.94 18.02 4.83
N CYS A 77 5.92 17.16 4.85
CA CYS A 77 5.24 16.65 3.65
C CYS A 77 3.75 16.98 3.60
N ASP A 78 3.29 17.94 4.41
CA ASP A 78 1.88 18.30 4.58
C ASP A 78 1.22 18.69 3.25
N ASP A 79 1.90 19.49 2.42
CA ASP A 79 1.39 19.88 1.09
C ASP A 79 1.24 18.67 0.16
N LEU A 80 2.16 17.71 0.22
CA LEU A 80 2.09 16.48 -0.57
C LEU A 80 0.93 15.59 -0.12
N VAL A 81 0.70 15.51 1.19
CA VAL A 81 -0.42 14.77 1.78
C VAL A 81 -1.75 15.41 1.39
N GLN A 82 -1.87 16.73 1.49
CA GLN A 82 -3.07 17.46 1.06
C GLN A 82 -3.34 17.28 -0.44
N ALA A 83 -2.32 17.39 -1.29
CA ALA A 83 -2.47 17.17 -2.72
C ALA A 83 -2.94 15.75 -3.05
N PHE A 84 -2.45 14.74 -2.31
CA PHE A 84 -2.86 13.35 -2.46
C PHE A 84 -4.34 13.15 -2.09
N PHE A 85 -4.78 13.60 -0.91
CA PHE A 85 -6.19 13.48 -0.51
C PHE A 85 -7.11 14.27 -1.43
N THR A 86 -6.74 15.50 -1.78
CA THR A 86 -7.53 16.33 -2.72
C THR A 86 -7.72 15.64 -4.06
N ARG A 87 -6.67 14.99 -4.60
CA ARG A 87 -6.77 14.27 -5.88
C ARG A 87 -7.70 13.07 -5.79
N LEU A 88 -7.76 12.40 -4.64
CA LEU A 88 -8.55 11.17 -4.46
C LEU A 88 -9.91 11.39 -3.80
N ALA A 89 -10.25 12.62 -3.43
CA ALA A 89 -11.52 12.98 -2.81
C ALA A 89 -12.76 12.42 -3.56
N PRO A 90 -12.82 12.38 -4.91
CA PRO A 90 -13.96 11.78 -5.61
C PRO A 90 -14.18 10.29 -5.30
N LEU A 91 -13.16 9.58 -4.81
CA LEU A 91 -13.22 8.16 -4.46
C LEU A 91 -13.40 7.92 -2.96
N GLU A 92 -13.59 8.95 -2.13
CA GLU A 92 -13.63 8.86 -0.66
C GLU A 92 -14.53 7.73 -0.15
N THR A 93 -15.75 7.61 -0.67
CA THR A 93 -16.73 6.59 -0.27
C THR A 93 -16.33 5.16 -0.68
N ARG A 94 -15.34 5.01 -1.54
CA ARG A 94 -14.82 3.75 -2.09
C ARG A 94 -13.39 3.47 -1.66
N ILE A 95 -12.85 4.23 -0.70
CA ILE A 95 -11.55 3.91 -0.09
C ILE A 95 -11.73 2.80 0.93
N GLY A 96 -11.02 1.68 0.74
CA GLY A 96 -10.90 0.64 1.75
C GLY A 96 -9.84 0.99 2.80
N GLN A 97 -8.66 1.39 2.35
CA GLN A 97 -7.60 1.92 3.19
C GLN A 97 -6.59 2.73 2.37
N TYR A 98 -5.86 3.62 3.03
CA TYR A 98 -4.63 4.18 2.49
C TYR A 98 -3.42 3.44 3.04
N TRP A 99 -2.50 3.09 2.15
CA TRP A 99 -1.39 2.21 2.43
C TRP A 99 -0.06 2.97 2.42
N LEU A 100 0.57 3.08 3.58
CA LEU A 100 1.89 3.66 3.74
C LEU A 100 2.97 2.56 3.66
N GLN A 101 3.54 2.39 2.47
CA GLN A 101 4.69 1.51 2.28
C GLN A 101 5.99 2.26 2.57
N LEU A 102 6.75 1.80 3.56
CA LEU A 102 8.03 2.39 3.96
C LEU A 102 9.23 1.65 3.33
N PRO A 103 10.32 2.36 2.98
CA PRO A 103 11.52 1.75 2.44
C PRO A 103 12.24 0.90 3.49
N ALA A 104 13.12 -0.01 3.04
CA ALA A 104 13.94 -0.83 3.94
C ALA A 104 14.91 0.00 4.80
N ALA A 105 15.22 1.24 4.41
CA ALA A 105 16.05 2.16 5.18
C ALA A 105 15.30 2.81 6.36
N PHE A 106 13.96 2.79 6.37
CA PHE A 106 13.17 3.35 7.46
C PHE A 106 13.20 2.41 8.65
N GLY A 107 13.95 2.76 9.69
CA GLY A 107 14.26 1.86 10.80
C GLY A 107 13.56 2.24 12.12
N PRO A 108 13.85 1.52 13.21
CA PRO A 108 13.24 1.77 14.52
C PRO A 108 13.48 3.18 15.09
N ARG A 109 14.58 3.82 14.67
CA ARG A 109 14.91 5.21 15.04
C ARG A 109 13.95 6.23 14.41
N ASP A 110 13.29 5.87 13.31
CA ASP A 110 12.37 6.75 12.58
C ASP A 110 10.91 6.65 13.07
N LEU A 111 10.61 5.74 13.99
CA LEU A 111 9.26 5.58 14.56
C LEU A 111 8.64 6.89 15.08
N PRO A 112 9.36 7.83 15.72
CA PRO A 112 8.78 9.12 16.09
C PRO A 112 8.20 9.91 14.89
N ALA A 113 8.87 9.87 13.73
CA ALA A 113 8.36 10.52 12.52
C ALA A 113 7.11 9.81 11.97
N LEU A 114 7.08 8.47 12.05
CA LEU A 114 5.88 7.70 11.70
C LEU A 114 4.68 8.08 12.59
N TRP A 115 4.90 8.22 13.90
CA TRP A 115 3.84 8.59 14.84
C TRP A 115 3.30 9.98 14.57
N GLN A 116 4.19 10.96 14.42
CA GLN A 116 3.79 12.33 14.08
C GLN A 116 3.00 12.38 12.77
N PHE A 117 3.45 11.65 11.75
CA PHE A 117 2.76 11.57 10.47
C PHE A 117 1.36 10.98 10.62
N LEU A 118 1.24 9.81 11.28
CA LEU A 118 -0.05 9.14 11.45
C LEU A 118 -1.03 9.95 12.31
N ASP A 119 -0.52 10.63 13.34
CA ASP A 119 -1.35 11.47 14.23
C ASP A 119 -1.88 12.74 13.53
N ALA A 120 -1.25 13.15 12.42
CA ALA A 120 -1.68 14.29 11.61
C ALA A 120 -2.66 13.92 10.48
N LEU A 121 -2.89 12.63 10.23
CA LEU A 121 -3.79 12.18 9.15
C LEU A 121 -5.28 12.37 9.53
N PRO A 122 -6.15 12.59 8.53
CA PRO A 122 -7.60 12.66 8.77
C PRO A 122 -8.16 11.38 9.42
N ALA A 123 -8.92 11.51 10.51
CA ALA A 123 -9.49 10.37 11.24
C ALA A 123 -10.65 9.65 10.48
N THR A 124 -11.08 10.17 9.32
CA THR A 124 -12.18 9.62 8.53
C THR A 124 -11.79 8.35 7.74
N PHE A 125 -10.50 8.05 7.60
CA PHE A 125 -10.02 6.94 6.80
C PHE A 125 -9.35 5.85 7.64
N THR A 126 -9.29 4.65 7.04
CA THR A 126 -8.47 3.55 7.55
C THR A 126 -7.07 3.61 6.94
N TYR A 127 -6.04 3.38 7.75
CA TYR A 127 -4.66 3.38 7.31
C TYR A 127 -3.99 2.02 7.54
N GLY A 128 -3.05 1.67 6.66
CA GLY A 128 -2.19 0.50 6.79
C GLY A 128 -0.72 0.87 6.61
N VAL A 129 0.16 0.35 7.46
CA VAL A 129 1.62 0.55 7.35
C VAL A 129 2.30 -0.75 6.96
N GLU A 130 3.08 -0.71 5.88
CA GLU A 130 3.96 -1.79 5.45
C GLU A 130 5.41 -1.39 5.71
N VAL A 131 6.08 -2.13 6.58
CA VAL A 131 7.50 -1.95 6.87
C VAL A 131 8.34 -2.95 6.10
N ARG A 132 9.58 -2.57 5.76
CA ARG A 132 10.54 -3.44 5.05
C ARG A 132 11.87 -3.63 5.79
N HIS A 133 12.10 -2.87 6.86
CA HIS A 133 13.34 -2.95 7.63
C HIS A 133 13.39 -4.25 8.47
N PRO A 134 14.50 -5.01 8.45
CA PRO A 134 14.61 -6.32 9.12
C PRO A 134 14.29 -6.33 10.62
N CYS A 135 14.69 -5.29 11.37
CA CYS A 135 14.40 -5.17 12.82
C CYS A 135 12.91 -5.16 13.18
N PHE A 136 12.01 -5.00 12.21
CA PHE A 136 10.57 -5.10 12.46
C PHE A 136 10.02 -6.52 12.28
N PHE A 137 10.87 -7.52 12.05
CA PHE A 137 10.47 -8.92 11.79
C PHE A 137 11.21 -9.94 12.67
N ASP A 138 12.02 -9.49 13.63
CA ASP A 138 12.85 -10.35 14.46
C ASP A 138 12.21 -10.74 15.80
N LYS A 139 10.93 -10.37 16.03
CA LYS A 139 10.19 -10.55 17.29
C LYS A 139 10.81 -9.82 18.49
N GLY A 140 11.76 -8.91 18.24
CA GLY A 140 12.42 -8.09 19.25
C GLY A 140 11.60 -6.89 19.70
N GLU A 141 12.21 -6.04 20.52
CA GLU A 141 11.52 -4.86 21.07
C GLU A 141 11.08 -3.86 20.00
N ASP A 142 11.84 -3.72 18.92
CA ASP A 142 11.54 -2.78 17.84
C ASP A 142 10.26 -3.16 17.09
N GLU A 143 10.07 -4.45 16.80
CA GLU A 143 8.83 -4.98 16.25
C GLU A 143 7.65 -4.76 17.21
N GLN A 144 7.83 -5.04 18.50
CA GLN A 144 6.78 -4.84 19.50
C GLN A 144 6.40 -3.36 19.64
N ARG A 145 7.39 -2.46 19.60
CA ARG A 145 7.18 -1.01 19.67
C ARG A 145 6.41 -0.51 18.46
N LEU A 146 6.72 -0.99 17.26
CA LEU A 146 5.94 -0.72 16.05
C LEU A 146 4.49 -1.22 16.23
N ASN A 147 4.29 -2.48 16.60
CA ASN A 147 2.96 -3.07 16.73
C ASN A 147 2.09 -2.35 17.77
N ARG A 148 2.65 -2.03 18.95
CA ARG A 148 1.95 -1.25 19.98
C ARG A 148 1.60 0.15 19.51
N GLY A 149 2.53 0.83 18.83
CA GLY A 149 2.32 2.19 18.33
C GLY A 149 1.25 2.27 17.23
N LEU A 150 1.20 1.27 16.35
CA LEU A 150 0.14 1.14 15.34
C LEU A 150 -1.21 0.82 15.98
N HIS A 151 -1.25 -0.15 16.90
CA HIS A 151 -2.47 -0.54 17.60
C HIS A 151 -3.09 0.64 18.39
N ALA A 152 -2.27 1.41 19.10
CA ALA A 152 -2.72 2.58 19.85
C ALA A 152 -3.37 3.67 18.97
N ARG A 153 -3.07 3.68 17.65
CA ARG A 153 -3.62 4.62 16.67
C ARG A 153 -4.74 4.02 15.81
N GLY A 154 -5.11 2.76 16.05
CA GLY A 154 -6.06 2.05 15.19
C GLY A 154 -5.56 1.84 13.75
N VAL A 155 -4.23 1.86 13.54
CA VAL A 155 -3.62 1.70 12.22
C VAL A 155 -3.26 0.24 11.98
N ASN A 156 -3.59 -0.27 10.80
CA ASN A 156 -3.31 -1.66 10.44
C ASN A 156 -1.83 -1.87 10.17
N ARG A 157 -1.31 -3.03 10.58
CA ARG A 157 -0.04 -3.52 10.04
C ARG A 157 -0.30 -4.31 8.78
N VAL A 158 0.26 -3.86 7.67
CA VAL A 158 0.20 -4.58 6.40
C VAL A 158 1.27 -5.67 6.40
N ILE A 159 0.86 -6.88 6.04
CA ILE A 159 1.72 -8.05 5.99
C ILE A 159 1.94 -8.42 4.51
N LEU A 160 3.19 -8.37 4.06
CA LEU A 160 3.61 -8.92 2.78
C LEU A 160 4.18 -10.32 2.98
N ASP A 161 3.50 -11.35 2.49
CA ASP A 161 4.08 -12.69 2.42
C ASP A 161 5.07 -12.77 1.24
N SER A 162 6.34 -12.53 1.53
CA SER A 162 7.41 -12.58 0.55
C SER A 162 8.02 -13.98 0.36
N ARG A 163 7.59 -14.99 1.12
CA ARG A 163 8.14 -16.37 1.01
C ARG A 163 8.07 -16.91 -0.42
N PRO A 164 6.98 -16.73 -1.19
CA PRO A 164 6.92 -17.18 -2.57
C PRO A 164 7.92 -16.46 -3.48
N VAL A 165 8.18 -15.17 -3.24
CA VAL A 165 9.15 -14.38 -4.01
C VAL A 165 10.57 -14.89 -3.79
N HIS A 166 10.92 -15.21 -2.54
CA HIS A 166 12.23 -15.77 -2.19
C HIS A 166 12.40 -17.24 -2.58
N ALA A 167 11.30 -18.00 -2.65
CA ALA A 167 11.30 -19.38 -3.12
C ALA A 167 11.35 -19.51 -4.65
N ALA A 168 11.00 -18.45 -5.39
CA ALA A 168 11.05 -18.45 -6.85
C ALA A 168 12.49 -18.55 -7.35
N HIS A 169 12.74 -19.43 -8.32
CA HIS A 169 14.04 -19.53 -8.95
C HIS A 169 14.38 -18.23 -9.71
N PRO A 170 15.56 -17.61 -9.50
CA PRO A 170 15.92 -16.30 -10.02
C PRO A 170 16.33 -16.34 -11.51
N HIS A 171 15.43 -16.82 -12.36
CA HIS A 171 15.62 -16.98 -13.80
C HIS A 171 15.48 -15.68 -14.59
N SER A 172 15.06 -14.58 -13.97
CA SER A 172 14.96 -13.26 -14.63
C SER A 172 15.42 -12.14 -13.71
N GLU A 173 15.79 -11.00 -14.32
CA GLU A 173 16.17 -9.79 -13.60
C GLU A 173 15.02 -9.23 -12.75
N ALA A 174 13.78 -9.34 -13.24
CA ALA A 174 12.59 -8.97 -12.48
C ALA A 174 12.42 -9.80 -11.19
N VAL A 175 12.68 -11.12 -11.25
CA VAL A 175 12.62 -11.99 -10.06
C VAL A 175 13.73 -11.62 -9.07
N ARG A 176 14.94 -11.35 -9.57
CA ARG A 176 16.08 -10.93 -8.73
C ARG A 176 15.84 -9.56 -8.07
N ASP A 177 15.29 -8.59 -8.79
CA ASP A 177 14.92 -7.28 -8.27
C ASP A 177 13.81 -7.38 -7.22
N ALA A 178 12.78 -8.19 -7.48
CA ALA A 178 11.73 -8.48 -6.51
C ALA A 178 12.28 -9.14 -5.24
N GLN A 179 13.21 -10.08 -5.35
CA GLN A 179 13.89 -10.70 -4.20
C GLN A 179 14.73 -9.70 -3.40
N ARG A 180 15.38 -8.74 -4.05
CA ARG A 180 16.15 -7.68 -3.37
C ARG A 180 15.25 -6.67 -2.66
N LYS A 181 14.13 -6.29 -3.27
CA LYS A 181 13.22 -5.24 -2.76
C LYS A 181 12.26 -5.75 -1.68
N ASN A 182 11.99 -7.06 -1.63
CA ASN A 182 11.06 -7.64 -0.67
C ASN A 182 11.80 -8.16 0.57
N PRO A 183 11.36 -7.82 1.79
CA PRO A 183 11.98 -8.31 3.02
C PRO A 183 11.95 -9.83 3.03
N LYS A 184 12.96 -10.51 3.58
CA LYS A 184 12.89 -11.96 3.78
C LYS A 184 11.96 -12.23 4.96
N SER A 185 10.75 -12.72 4.69
CA SER A 185 9.86 -13.24 5.72
C SER A 185 10.41 -14.58 6.22
N ARG A 186 11.49 -14.52 6.99
CA ARG A 186 11.96 -15.66 7.76
C ARG A 186 11.16 -15.57 9.07
N TYR A 187 10.30 -16.57 9.31
CA TYR A 187 9.58 -16.79 10.57
C TYR A 187 8.23 -16.08 10.79
N MET A 188 7.32 -16.08 9.81
CA MET A 188 5.86 -16.10 10.10
C MET A 188 5.41 -17.51 10.51
N ARG A 189 5.93 -18.03 11.62
CA ARG A 189 5.22 -19.07 12.37
C ARG A 189 4.26 -18.36 13.33
N SER A 190 2.98 -18.60 13.08
CA SER A 190 1.82 -18.30 13.93
C SER A 190 2.11 -18.54 15.40
#